data_AF-A0A7Y1T9Y1-F1
#
_entry.id   AF-A0A7Y1T9Y1-F1
#
_cell.length_a   1.000
_cell.length_b   1.000
_cell.length_c   1.000
_cell.angle_alpha   90.00
_cell.angle_beta   90.00
_cell.angle_gamma   90.00
#
_symmetry.space_group_name_H-M   'P 1'
#
loop_
_entity.id
_entity.type
_entity.pdbx_description
1 polymer ?
#
loop_
_entity_poly.entity_id
_entity_poly.type
_entity_poly.pdbx_seq_one_letter_code
_entity_poly.pdbx_strand_id
1 'polypeptide(L)'
;EVLSADEQVPVILFTKGGAGWLEQLASSGCAAVGCDWSVDLGLARQRVSDAVALQGNMDPAVLRSSPASIEMEVKRILASYGEHVAGSGHVFNLGHGITPDIAPDNVAALVEAVQRYSPAYHQQS
;
A
#
# COMPACT_ATOMS: atom_id res chain seq x y z
N GLU A 1 -10.62 -20.98 -13.23
CA GLU A 1 -9.49 -21.85 -12.85
C GLU A 1 -9.62 -22.23 -11.39
N VAL A 2 -9.26 -23.46 -11.04
CA VAL A 2 -9.14 -23.90 -9.64
C VAL A 2 -7.65 -23.88 -9.33
N LEU A 3 -7.26 -23.16 -8.29
CA LEU A 3 -5.88 -23.07 -7.84
C LEU A 3 -5.35 -24.48 -7.53
N SER A 4 -4.11 -24.78 -7.94
CA SER A 4 -3.52 -26.10 -7.67
C SER A 4 -3.18 -26.24 -6.19
N ALA A 5 -3.02 -27.47 -5.68
CA ALA A 5 -2.69 -27.71 -4.28
C ALA A 5 -1.34 -27.11 -3.83
N ASP A 6 -0.47 -26.75 -4.78
CA ASP A 6 0.84 -26.13 -4.54
C ASP A 6 0.81 -24.59 -4.66
N GLU A 7 -0.35 -24.00 -4.97
CA GLU A 7 -0.49 -22.57 -5.16
C GLU A 7 -0.77 -21.87 -3.82
N GLN A 8 0.22 -21.12 -3.33
CA GLN A 8 0.08 -20.38 -2.08
C GLN A 8 -0.90 -19.22 -2.25
N VAL A 9 -1.99 -19.24 -1.49
CA VAL A 9 -2.94 -18.12 -1.43
C VAL A 9 -2.40 -17.07 -0.45
N PRO A 10 -2.05 -15.85 -0.91
CA PRO A 10 -1.47 -14.83 -0.03
C PRO A 10 -2.50 -14.33 1.00
N VAL A 11 -2.09 -14.29 2.27
CA VAL A 11 -2.90 -13.75 3.37
C VAL A 11 -2.37 -12.38 3.77
N ILE A 12 -3.27 -11.40 3.88
CA ILE A 12 -2.97 -10.03 4.32
C ILE A 12 -3.57 -9.81 5.72
N LEU A 13 -2.74 -9.41 6.69
CA LEU A 13 -3.22 -8.99 8.00
C LEU A 13 -3.31 -7.47 8.06
N PHE A 14 -4.44 -6.93 8.52
CA PHE A 14 -4.64 -5.50 8.67
C PHE A 14 -5.25 -5.15 10.02
N THR A 15 -4.51 -4.41 10.84
CA THR A 15 -4.99 -3.82 12.08
C THR A 15 -4.86 -2.30 11.98
N LYS A 16 -5.98 -1.58 11.82
CA LYS A 16 -5.99 -0.12 11.84
C LYS A 16 -5.52 0.39 13.21
N GLY A 17 -4.64 1.38 13.24
CA GLY A 17 -3.91 1.84 14.42
C GLY A 17 -2.81 0.88 14.88
N GLY A 18 -2.49 -0.16 14.10
CA GLY A 18 -1.61 -1.25 14.48
C GLY A 18 -0.11 -0.97 14.32
N ALA A 19 0.31 0.29 14.15
CA ALA A 19 1.71 0.66 13.93
C ALA A 19 2.67 0.11 15.01
N GLY A 20 2.20 -0.01 16.26
CA GLY A 20 2.97 -0.57 17.37
C GLY A 20 3.18 -2.09 17.32
N TRP A 21 2.46 -2.80 16.47
CA TRP A 21 2.52 -4.28 16.34
C TRP A 21 3.06 -4.74 14.99
N LEU A 22 3.64 -3.85 14.20
CA LEU A 22 4.04 -4.12 12.82
C LEU A 22 4.95 -5.36 12.67
N GLU A 23 5.97 -5.49 13.51
CA GLU A 23 6.92 -6.62 13.51
C GLU A 23 6.26 -7.93 13.97
N GLN A 24 5.28 -7.84 14.88
CA GLN A 24 4.51 -9.01 15.33
C GLN A 24 3.58 -9.51 14.23
N LEU A 25 2.94 -8.59 13.50
CA LEU A 25 2.11 -8.93 12.34
C LEU A 25 2.97 -9.55 11.23
N ALA A 26 4.14 -8.96 10.92
CA ALA A 26 5.05 -9.47 9.90
C ALA A 26 5.59 -10.87 10.24
N SER A 27 5.81 -11.18 11.51
CA SER A 27 6.29 -12.50 11.95
C SER A 27 5.20 -13.58 12.05
N SER A 28 3.93 -13.25 11.76
CA SER A 28 2.81 -14.19 11.81
C SER A 28 2.81 -15.28 10.73
N GLY A 29 3.63 -15.12 9.69
CA GLY A 29 3.59 -15.95 8.48
C GLY A 29 2.62 -15.44 7.40
N CYS A 30 2.05 -14.25 7.57
CA CYS A 30 1.28 -13.58 6.52
C CYS A 30 2.16 -13.17 5.33
N ALA A 31 1.57 -13.07 4.14
CA ALA A 31 2.27 -12.59 2.95
C ALA A 31 2.40 -11.06 2.93
N ALA A 32 1.47 -10.34 3.58
CA ALA A 32 1.50 -8.89 3.65
C ALA A 32 0.87 -8.32 4.92
N VAL A 33 1.27 -7.10 5.27
CA VAL A 33 0.66 -6.30 6.34
C VAL A 33 0.04 -5.03 5.76
N GLY A 34 -1.22 -4.79 6.09
CA GLY A 34 -1.93 -3.55 5.79
C GLY A 34 -1.52 -2.42 6.74
N CYS A 35 -1.32 -1.22 6.19
CA CYS A 35 -0.98 0.00 6.91
C CYS A 35 -2.05 1.06 6.69
N ASP A 36 -2.36 1.84 7.73
CA ASP A 36 -3.11 3.10 7.58
C ASP A 36 -2.17 4.31 7.51
N TRP A 37 -2.73 5.49 7.23
CA TRP A 37 -2.00 6.73 6.97
C TRP A 37 -1.18 7.26 8.15
N SER A 38 -1.36 6.73 9.36
CA SER A 38 -0.51 7.08 10.51
C SER A 38 0.90 6.49 10.41
N VAL A 39 1.13 5.56 9.47
CA VAL A 39 2.38 4.86 9.27
C VAL A 39 3.17 5.50 8.12
N ASP A 40 4.44 5.80 8.30
CA ASP A 40 5.33 6.07 7.16
C ASP A 40 5.76 4.73 6.54
N LEU A 41 5.54 4.56 5.22
CA LEU A 41 5.80 3.29 4.54
C LEU A 41 7.29 2.94 4.48
N GLY A 42 8.17 3.94 4.35
CA GLY A 42 9.61 3.73 4.39
C GLY A 42 10.08 3.21 5.74
N LEU A 43 9.61 3.80 6.83
CA LEU A 43 9.88 3.31 8.18
C LEU A 43 9.26 1.93 8.43
N ALA A 44 8.05 1.69 7.94
CA ALA A 44 7.42 0.38 8.07
C ALA A 44 8.23 -0.71 7.37
N ARG A 45 8.68 -0.42 6.13
CA ARG A 45 9.51 -1.32 5.34
C ARG A 45 10.81 -1.66 6.03
N GLN A 46 11.48 -0.66 6.61
CA GLN A 46 12.70 -0.87 7.42
C GLN A 46 12.43 -1.75 8.65
N ARG A 47 11.34 -1.49 9.37
CA ARG A 47 10.98 -2.25 10.59
C ARG A 47 10.67 -3.72 10.30
N VAL A 48 10.05 -4.03 9.16
CA VAL A 48 9.78 -5.41 8.74
C VAL A 48 10.92 -6.03 7.94
N SER A 49 11.99 -5.27 7.64
CA SER A 49 13.18 -5.75 6.90
C SER A 49 12.83 -6.48 5.59
N ASP A 50 11.87 -5.92 4.84
CA ASP A 50 11.34 -6.51 3.59
C ASP A 50 10.78 -7.95 3.73
N ALA A 51 10.50 -8.43 4.94
CA ALA A 51 10.07 -9.81 5.18
C ALA A 51 8.66 -10.14 4.68
N VAL A 52 7.82 -9.11 4.52
CA VAL A 52 6.44 -9.20 4.03
C VAL A 52 6.15 -8.01 3.11
N ALA A 53 5.19 -8.15 2.21
CA ALA A 53 4.70 -7.01 1.45
C ALA A 53 3.94 -6.02 2.35
N LEU A 54 3.89 -4.76 1.96
CA LEU A 54 3.08 -3.73 2.60
C LEU A 54 1.90 -3.34 1.71
N GLN A 55 0.71 -3.22 2.30
CA GLN A 55 -0.48 -2.73 1.60
C GLN A 55 -0.93 -1.39 2.19
N GLY A 56 -1.19 -0.38 1.35
CA GLY A 56 -1.70 0.92 1.79
C GLY A 56 -0.97 2.12 1.18
N ASN A 57 -1.08 3.32 1.77
CA ASN A 57 -1.82 3.59 3.00
C ASN A 57 -2.51 4.96 3.01
N MET A 58 -2.92 5.47 1.84
CA MET A 58 -3.49 6.81 1.69
C MET A 58 -4.71 7.04 2.59
N ASP A 59 -4.80 8.21 3.22
CA ASP A 59 -6.02 8.65 3.93
C ASP A 59 -7.16 8.84 2.91
N PRO A 60 -8.32 8.15 3.05
CA PRO A 60 -9.46 8.33 2.15
C PRO A 60 -9.96 9.78 2.08
N ALA A 61 -9.70 10.62 3.08
CA ALA A 61 -10.05 12.04 3.05
C ALA A 61 -9.38 12.81 1.90
N VAL A 62 -8.22 12.34 1.42
CA VAL A 62 -7.53 12.94 0.27
C VAL A 62 -8.39 12.88 -1.00
N LEU A 63 -9.26 11.88 -1.14
CA LEU A 63 -10.15 11.75 -2.30
C LEU A 63 -11.28 12.78 -2.35
N ARG A 64 -11.41 13.66 -1.33
CA ARG A 64 -12.30 14.84 -1.38
C ARG A 64 -11.61 16.07 -1.98
N SER A 65 -10.32 15.98 -2.27
CA SER A 65 -9.53 17.09 -2.80
C SER A 65 -9.51 17.10 -4.33
N SER A 66 -8.69 17.98 -4.91
CA SER A 66 -8.53 18.07 -6.36
C SER A 66 -7.74 16.87 -6.92
N PRO A 67 -7.92 16.50 -8.21
CA PRO A 67 -7.09 15.48 -8.86
C PRO A 67 -5.58 15.73 -8.73
N ALA A 68 -5.15 16.99 -8.79
CA ALA A 68 -3.76 17.37 -8.59
C ALA A 68 -3.26 17.05 -7.15
N SER A 69 -4.11 17.27 -6.15
CA SER A 69 -3.81 16.94 -4.75
C SER A 69 -3.73 15.43 -4.53
N ILE A 70 -4.62 14.65 -5.16
CA ILE A 70 -4.57 13.19 -5.15
C ILE A 70 -3.27 12.70 -5.78
N GLU A 71 -2.90 13.23 -6.94
CA GLU A 71 -1.66 12.89 -7.63
C GLU A 71 -0.42 13.18 -6.79
N MET A 72 -0.38 14.33 -6.12
CA MET A 72 0.72 14.70 -5.21
C MET A 72 0.85 13.70 -4.07
N GLU A 73 -0.26 13.28 -3.48
CA GLU A 73 -0.24 12.31 -2.38
C GLU A 73 0.18 10.92 -2.84
N VAL A 74 -0.26 10.48 -4.03
CA VAL A 74 0.24 9.23 -4.65
C VAL A 74 1.75 9.27 -4.79
N LYS A 75 2.30 10.35 -5.37
CA LYS A 75 3.75 10.52 -5.52
C LYS A 75 4.47 10.47 -4.18
N ARG A 76 3.93 11.13 -3.15
CA ARG A 76 4.50 11.13 -1.80
C ARG A 76 4.56 9.73 -1.20
N ILE A 77 3.49 8.95 -1.32
CA ILE A 77 3.41 7.59 -0.77
C ILE A 77 4.33 6.63 -1.52
N LEU A 78 4.35 6.69 -2.85
CA LEU A 78 5.28 5.90 -3.67
C LEU A 78 6.75 6.22 -3.31
N ALA A 79 7.08 7.51 -3.18
CA ALA A 79 8.41 7.95 -2.76
C ALA A 79 8.77 7.51 -1.33
N SER A 80 7.80 7.47 -0.41
CA SER A 80 8.00 6.97 0.97
C SER A 80 8.33 5.47 0.98
N TYR A 81 7.63 4.64 0.19
CA TYR A 81 7.98 3.23 0.07
C TYR A 81 9.34 3.00 -0.64
N GLY A 82 9.59 3.76 -1.72
CA GLY A 82 10.85 3.78 -2.46
C GLY A 82 11.01 2.64 -3.48
N GLU A 83 12.25 2.43 -3.94
CA GLU A 83 12.59 1.44 -4.97
C GLU A 83 12.28 0.01 -4.51
N HIS A 84 11.63 -0.75 -5.37
CA HIS A 84 11.39 -2.17 -5.15
C HIS A 84 12.70 -2.96 -5.32
N VAL A 85 12.98 -3.82 -4.36
CA VAL A 85 14.05 -4.82 -4.41
C VAL A 85 13.47 -6.22 -4.52
N ALA A 86 14.27 -7.18 -4.98
CA ALA A 86 13.88 -8.58 -5.03
C ALA A 86 13.33 -9.05 -3.66
N GLY A 87 12.12 -9.61 -3.66
CA GLY A 87 11.44 -10.08 -2.44
C GLY A 87 10.60 -9.04 -1.71
N SER A 88 10.67 -7.75 -2.07
CA SER A 88 9.81 -6.70 -1.50
C SER A 88 8.51 -6.51 -2.30
N GLY A 89 7.44 -6.04 -1.67
CA GLY A 89 6.16 -5.81 -2.32
C GLY A 89 5.39 -4.63 -1.73
N HIS A 90 4.84 -3.78 -2.61
CA HIS A 90 3.91 -2.70 -2.24
C HIS A 90 2.63 -2.86 -3.03
N VAL A 91 1.51 -3.02 -2.33
CA VAL A 91 0.18 -2.91 -2.91
C VAL A 91 -0.39 -1.57 -2.48
N PHE A 92 -0.41 -0.59 -3.39
CA PHE A 92 -1.02 0.70 -3.08
C PHE A 92 -2.49 0.52 -2.73
N ASN A 93 -2.93 1.08 -1.61
CA ASN A 93 -4.33 1.07 -1.20
C ASN A 93 -4.63 2.27 -0.29
N LEU A 94 -5.91 2.48 -0.01
CA LEU A 94 -6.34 3.35 1.08
C LEU A 94 -6.05 2.67 2.43
N GLY A 95 -5.84 3.47 3.47
CA GLY A 95 -5.72 3.00 4.85
C GLY A 95 -7.04 2.68 5.53
N HIS A 96 -8.17 2.85 4.84
CA HIS A 96 -9.52 2.52 5.29
C HIS A 96 -10.45 2.44 4.08
N GLY A 97 -11.67 1.92 4.27
CA GLY A 97 -12.71 1.94 3.23
C GLY A 97 -13.05 3.36 2.77
N ILE A 98 -13.31 3.48 1.47
CA ILE A 98 -13.87 4.67 0.82
C ILE A 98 -15.26 4.98 1.38
N THR A 99 -15.65 6.26 1.39
CA THR A 99 -16.99 6.71 1.80
C THR A 99 -17.87 7.08 0.59
N PRO A 100 -19.20 6.94 0.66
CA PRO A 100 -20.09 7.09 -0.51
C PRO A 100 -20.13 8.49 -1.15
N ASP A 101 -19.67 9.52 -0.44
CA ASP A 101 -19.63 10.91 -0.91
C ASP A 101 -18.45 11.21 -1.85
N ILE A 102 -17.51 10.28 -2.00
CA ILE A 102 -16.33 10.47 -2.86
C ILE A 102 -16.73 10.36 -4.33
N ALA A 103 -16.35 11.36 -5.12
CA ALA A 103 -16.59 11.38 -6.56
C ALA A 103 -15.83 10.23 -7.26
N PRO A 104 -16.49 9.43 -8.11
CA PRO A 104 -15.83 8.36 -8.87
C PRO A 104 -14.62 8.84 -9.70
N ASP A 105 -14.69 10.05 -10.25
CA ASP A 105 -13.58 10.65 -11.02
C ASP A 105 -12.31 10.83 -10.17
N ASN A 106 -12.46 11.10 -8.87
CA ASN A 106 -11.31 11.20 -7.96
C ASN A 106 -10.71 9.81 -7.66
N VAL A 107 -11.52 8.75 -7.68
CA VAL A 107 -11.02 7.37 -7.60
C VAL A 107 -10.28 6.99 -8.87
N ALA A 108 -10.80 7.38 -10.04
CA ALA A 108 -10.11 7.19 -11.32
C ALA A 108 -8.75 7.93 -11.33
N ALA A 109 -8.72 9.18 -10.88
CA ALA A 109 -7.48 9.96 -10.77
C ALA A 109 -6.45 9.30 -9.84
N LEU A 110 -6.88 8.70 -8.73
CA LEU A 110 -6.00 7.91 -7.85
C LEU A 110 -5.39 6.72 -8.60
N VAL A 111 -6.22 5.89 -9.24
CA VAL A 111 -5.77 4.68 -9.93
C VAL A 111 -4.82 5.03 -11.08
N GLU A 112 -5.18 6.02 -11.89
CA GLU A 112 -4.34 6.51 -13.00
C GLU A 112 -3.00 7.05 -12.50
N ALA A 113 -2.98 7.81 -11.41
CA ALA A 113 -1.75 8.33 -10.84
C ALA A 113 -0.85 7.19 -10.34
N VAL A 114 -1.39 6.19 -9.64
CA VAL A 114 -0.60 5.05 -9.16
C VAL A 114 0.03 4.32 -10.35
N GLN A 115 -0.74 3.99 -11.37
CA GLN A 115 -0.25 3.29 -12.57
C GLN A 115 0.77 4.12 -13.37
N ARG A 116 0.62 5.45 -13.39
CA ARG A 116 1.51 6.35 -14.12
C ARG A 116 2.86 6.51 -13.43
N TYR A 117 2.88 6.60 -12.09
CA TYR A 117 4.09 6.97 -11.35
C TYR A 117 4.81 5.78 -10.70
N SER A 118 4.13 4.66 -10.41
CA SER A 118 4.78 3.49 -9.82
C SER A 118 5.88 2.87 -10.69
N PRO A 119 5.81 2.83 -12.05
CA PRO A 119 6.84 2.20 -12.87
C PRO A 119 8.25 2.75 -12.66
N ALA A 120 8.39 4.01 -12.20
CA ALA A 120 9.69 4.61 -11.89
C ALA A 120 10.44 3.87 -10.78
N TYR A 121 9.74 3.16 -9.88
CA TYR A 121 10.30 2.49 -8.71
C TYR A 121 10.54 0.98 -8.92
N HIS A 122 10.38 0.48 -10.15
CA HIS A 122 10.50 -0.94 -10.49
C HIS A 122 11.72 -1.24 -11.36
N GLN A 123 12.67 -0.30 -11.52
CA GLN A 123 13.77 -0.46 -12.47
C GLN A 123 14.78 -1.56 -12.10
N GLN A 124 14.75 -2.05 -10.86
CA GLN A 124 15.65 -3.09 -10.33
C GLN A 124 14.90 -4.34 -9.82
N SER A 125 13.59 -4.45 -10.11
CA SER A 125 12.72 -5.55 -9.66
C SER A 125 12.82 -6.81 -10.52
#